data_AF-A0A1G2ZQH5-F1
#
_entry.id   AF-A0A1G2ZQH5-F1
#
_cell.length_a   1.000
_cell.length_b   1.000
_cell.length_c   1.000
_cell.angle_alpha   90.00
_cell.angle_beta   90.00
_cell.angle_gamma   90.00
#
_symmetry.space_group_name_H-M   'P 1'
#
loop_
_entity.id
_entity.type
_entity.pdbx_description
1 polymer ?
#
loop_
_entity_poly.entity_id
_entity_poly.type
_entity_poly.pdbx_seq_one_letter_code
_entity_poly.pdbx_strand_id
1 'polypeptide(L)'
;MIIRQGKEQNYQPEVYVEPAPGGNADELADSLNKAVVGLQSKFPGLEAKREGDNSWHVVIPEECHIGHEAHFRKVMETYLKYLPEGRLPDWEVSYMLTKYYITTRALEMAKHSEP
;
A
#
# COMPACT_ATOMS: atom_id res chain seq x y z
N MET A 1 9.94 0.48 -2.93
CA MET A 1 8.75 -0.42 -2.95
C MET A 1 7.97 -0.12 -4.21
N ILE A 2 7.53 -1.16 -4.90
CA ILE A 2 6.78 -1.11 -6.14
C ILE A 2 5.60 -2.08 -6.01
N ILE A 3 4.42 -1.70 -6.51
CA ILE A 3 3.27 -2.60 -6.62
C ILE A 3 3.09 -2.94 -8.10
N ARG A 4 3.00 -4.23 -8.42
CA ARG A 4 2.73 -4.72 -9.78
C ARG A 4 1.44 -5.52 -9.78
N GLN A 5 0.57 -5.29 -10.77
CA GLN A 5 -0.75 -5.91 -10.89
C GLN A 5 -1.09 -6.16 -12.36
N GLY A 6 -0.15 -6.74 -13.10
CA GLY A 6 -0.33 -7.06 -14.52
C GLY A 6 -0.80 -8.49 -14.74
N LYS A 7 -0.84 -8.89 -16.03
CA LYS A 7 -1.09 -10.28 -16.43
C LYS A 7 -0.10 -11.26 -15.79
N GLU A 8 1.16 -10.85 -15.65
CA GLU A 8 2.23 -11.64 -15.01
C GLU A 8 1.92 -12.00 -13.55
N GLN A 9 1.19 -11.14 -12.84
CA GLN A 9 0.75 -11.35 -11.46
C GLN A 9 -0.69 -11.88 -11.40
N ASN A 10 -1.24 -12.38 -12.50
CA ASN A 10 -2.65 -12.79 -12.62
C ASN A 10 -3.65 -11.70 -12.18
N TYR A 11 -3.30 -10.43 -12.39
CA TYR A 11 -4.05 -9.25 -11.96
C TYR A 11 -4.27 -9.15 -10.44
N GLN A 12 -3.50 -9.88 -9.64
CA GLN A 12 -3.43 -9.69 -8.19
C GLN A 12 -2.29 -8.72 -7.84
N PRO A 13 -2.51 -7.77 -6.91
CA PRO A 13 -1.49 -6.79 -6.56
C PRO A 13 -0.40 -7.44 -5.72
N GLU A 14 0.81 -7.44 -6.27
CA GLU A 14 2.01 -8.00 -5.64
C GLU A 14 3.00 -6.91 -5.27
N VAL A 15 3.71 -7.09 -4.16
CA VAL A 15 4.63 -6.09 -3.60
C VAL A 15 6.08 -6.49 -3.84
N TYR A 16 6.84 -5.56 -4.38
CA TYR A 16 8.27 -5.72 -4.64
C TYR A 16 9.07 -4.64 -3.93
N VAL A 17 10.29 -4.98 -3.54
CA VAL A 17 11.26 -4.05 -2.97
C VAL A 17 12.51 -4.10 -3.83
N GLU A 18 12.96 -2.93 -4.24
CA GLU A 18 14.15 -2.73 -5.07
C GLU A 18 15.01 -1.63 -4.39
N PRO A 19 16.35 -1.69 -4.52
CA PRO A 19 17.22 -0.66 -3.97
C PRO A 19 17.01 0.65 -4.74
N ALA A 20 17.16 1.76 -4.04
CA ALA A 20 17.21 3.06 -4.70
C ALA A 20 18.42 3.11 -5.68
N PRO A 21 18.41 4.00 -6.68
CA PRO A 21 19.56 4.17 -7.56
C PRO A 21 20.86 4.40 -6.77
N GLY A 22 21.87 3.56 -6.99
CA GLY A 22 23.14 3.57 -6.24
C GLY A 22 23.11 2.89 -4.87
N GLY A 23 21.98 2.28 -4.49
CA GLY A 23 21.83 1.53 -3.24
C GLY A 23 22.48 0.13 -3.28
N ASN A 24 22.89 -0.35 -2.12
CA ASN A 24 23.48 -1.68 -1.95
C ASN A 24 22.39 -2.76 -1.82
N ALA A 25 22.42 -3.73 -2.74
CA ALA A 25 21.49 -4.85 -2.79
C ALA A 25 21.56 -5.75 -1.55
N ASP A 26 22.76 -6.00 -1.02
CA ASP A 26 22.94 -6.90 0.14
C ASP A 26 22.47 -6.24 1.44
N GLU A 27 22.75 -4.94 1.62
CA GLU A 27 22.24 -4.17 2.77
C GLU A 27 20.71 -4.08 2.76
N LEU A 28 20.12 -3.95 1.58
CA LEU A 28 18.67 -3.99 1.42
C LEU A 28 18.13 -5.37 1.81
N ALA A 29 18.74 -6.46 1.33
CA ALA A 29 18.30 -7.82 1.65
C ALA A 29 18.27 -8.07 3.15
N ASP A 30 19.33 -7.70 3.86
CA ASP A 30 19.45 -7.87 5.32
C ASP A 30 18.39 -7.05 6.08
N SER A 31 18.20 -5.80 5.67
CA SER A 31 17.23 -4.90 6.30
C SER A 31 15.79 -5.35 6.04
N LEU A 32 15.50 -5.80 4.82
CA LEU A 32 14.21 -6.32 4.42
C LEU A 32 13.86 -7.60 5.19
N ASN A 33 14.81 -8.54 5.29
CA ASN A 33 14.61 -9.77 6.06
C ASN A 33 14.29 -9.47 7.53
N LYS A 34 15.02 -8.54 8.17
CA LYS A 34 14.72 -8.11 9.54
C LYS A 34 13.32 -7.51 9.67
N ALA A 35 12.92 -6.66 8.71
CA ALA A 35 11.60 -6.06 8.70
C ALA A 35 10.49 -7.12 8.54
N VAL A 36 10.66 -8.08 7.63
CA VAL A 36 9.72 -9.19 7.41
C VAL A 36 9.60 -10.05 8.67
N VAL A 37 10.72 -10.42 9.31
CA VAL A 37 10.71 -11.17 10.58
C VAL A 37 9.95 -10.41 11.67
N GLY A 38 10.14 -9.09 11.77
CA GLY A 38 9.39 -8.26 12.73
C GLY A 38 7.87 -8.24 12.47
N LEU A 39 7.47 -8.36 11.20
CA LEU A 39 6.08 -8.34 10.76
C LEU A 39 5.37 -9.71 10.87
N GLN A 40 6.11 -10.81 10.98
CA GLN A 40 5.55 -12.17 11.11
C GLN A 40 4.53 -12.31 12.24
N SER A 41 4.70 -11.56 13.34
CA SER A 41 3.74 -11.58 14.47
C SER A 41 2.35 -11.06 14.09
N LYS A 42 2.27 -10.16 13.11
CA LYS A 42 1.03 -9.54 12.63
C LYS A 42 0.54 -10.16 11.34
N PHE A 43 1.46 -10.62 10.49
CA PHE A 43 1.19 -11.25 9.21
C PHE A 43 1.96 -12.58 9.13
N PRO A 44 1.46 -13.65 9.78
CA PRO A 44 2.12 -14.95 9.77
C PRO A 44 2.22 -15.49 8.34
N GLY A 45 3.41 -15.94 7.95
CA GLY A 45 3.69 -16.47 6.61
C GLY A 45 4.24 -15.43 5.62
N LEU A 46 4.41 -14.17 6.03
CA LEU A 46 5.00 -13.13 5.20
C LEU A 46 6.48 -13.46 4.90
N GLU A 47 6.89 -13.44 3.64
CA GLU A 47 8.27 -13.76 3.24
C GLU A 47 8.80 -12.72 2.23
N ALA A 48 10.11 -12.51 2.18
CA ALA A 48 10.76 -11.80 1.07
C ALA A 48 11.62 -12.77 0.27
N LYS A 49 11.26 -13.00 -0.99
CA LYS A 49 11.99 -13.85 -1.92
C LYS A 49 12.76 -12.99 -2.90
N ARG A 50 14.05 -13.28 -3.06
CA ARG A 50 14.86 -12.62 -4.08
C ARG A 50 14.37 -13.06 -5.46
N GLU A 51 14.13 -12.08 -6.32
CA GLU A 51 13.69 -12.28 -7.69
C GLU A 51 14.54 -11.42 -8.62
N GLY A 52 15.57 -12.04 -9.20
CA GLY A 52 16.62 -11.33 -9.94
C GLY A 52 17.69 -10.69 -9.05
N ASP A 53 18.52 -9.84 -9.65
CA ASP A 53 19.71 -9.32 -8.98
C ASP A 53 19.39 -8.25 -7.94
N ASN A 54 18.39 -7.40 -8.19
CA ASN A 54 18.08 -6.21 -7.40
C ASN A 54 16.59 -6.07 -7.06
N SER A 55 15.85 -7.19 -6.99
CA SER A 55 14.43 -7.16 -6.65
C SER A 55 14.08 -8.28 -5.67
N TRP A 56 13.18 -7.97 -4.75
CA TRP A 56 12.64 -8.90 -3.78
C TRP A 56 11.12 -8.85 -3.83
N HIS A 57 10.50 -9.98 -4.13
CA HIS A 57 9.06 -10.18 -4.04
C HIS A 57 8.68 -10.46 -2.59
N VAL A 58 7.80 -9.64 -2.03
CA VAL A 58 7.21 -9.86 -0.72
C VAL A 58 6.00 -10.77 -0.90
N VAL A 59 6.16 -12.04 -0.53
CA VAL A 59 5.10 -13.05 -0.61
C VAL A 59 4.10 -12.77 0.50
N ILE A 60 2.89 -12.39 0.10
CA ILE A 60 1.79 -12.07 1.00
C ILE A 60 1.00 -13.36 1.29
N PRO A 61 0.68 -13.67 2.56
CA PRO A 61 -0.16 -14.83 2.90
C PRO A 61 -1.57 -14.70 2.31
N GLU A 62 -2.16 -15.83 1.89
CA GLU A 62 -3.50 -15.86 1.28
C GLU A 62 -4.58 -15.27 2.20
N GLU A 63 -4.41 -15.42 3.52
CA GLU A 63 -5.33 -14.88 4.53
C GLU A 63 -5.39 -13.35 4.52
N CYS A 64 -4.39 -12.69 3.95
CA CYS A 64 -4.36 -11.23 3.79
C CYS A 64 -5.12 -10.77 2.53
N HIS A 65 -5.38 -11.64 1.56
CA HIS A 65 -6.12 -11.35 0.34
C HIS A 65 -7.64 -11.37 0.58
N ILE A 66 -8.10 -10.43 1.40
CA ILE A 66 -9.53 -10.24 1.64
C ILE A 66 -10.18 -9.46 0.49
N GLY A 67 -11.44 -9.79 0.18
CA GLY A 67 -12.17 -9.13 -0.90
C GLY A 67 -12.58 -7.69 -0.60
N HIS A 68 -13.03 -6.98 -1.64
CA HIS A 68 -13.48 -5.59 -1.57
C HIS A 68 -14.50 -5.32 -0.44
N GLU A 69 -15.51 -6.19 -0.29
CA GLU A 69 -16.54 -6.02 0.73
C GLU A 69 -15.99 -6.16 2.15
N ALA A 70 -15.01 -7.05 2.37
CA ALA A 70 -14.35 -7.19 3.65
C ALA A 70 -13.51 -5.95 3.97
N HIS A 71 -12.86 -5.35 2.98
CA HIS A 71 -12.22 -4.04 3.13
C HIS A 71 -13.23 -2.93 3.45
N PHE A 72 -14.37 -2.89 2.75
CA PHE A 72 -15.39 -1.89 2.99
C PHE A 72 -15.99 -1.99 4.40
N ARG A 73 -16.19 -3.21 4.91
CA ARG A 73 -16.60 -3.45 6.30
C ARG A 73 -15.66 -2.78 7.31
N LYS A 74 -14.34 -2.86 7.10
CA LYS A 74 -13.35 -2.22 7.98
C LYS A 74 -13.51 -0.69 8.03
N VAL A 75 -13.91 -0.07 6.92
CA VAL A 75 -14.22 1.38 6.88
C VAL A 75 -15.44 1.68 7.75
N MET A 76 -16.49 0.88 7.64
CA MET A 76 -17.70 1.04 8.45
C MET A 76 -17.43 0.80 9.95
N GLU A 77 -16.66 -0.23 10.30
CA GLU A 77 -16.23 -0.49 11.68
C GLU A 77 -15.46 0.70 12.26
N THR A 78 -14.55 1.28 11.46
CA THR A 78 -13.79 2.47 11.87
C THR A 78 -14.70 3.69 12.04
N TYR A 79 -15.66 3.90 11.14
CA TYR A 79 -16.65 4.96 11.27
C TYR A 79 -17.49 4.81 12.56
N LEU A 80 -18.03 3.62 12.82
CA LEU A 80 -18.83 3.34 14.01
C LEU A 80 -18.03 3.53 15.30
N LYS A 81 -16.72 3.26 15.28
CA LYS A 81 -15.83 3.53 16.41
C LYS A 81 -15.73 5.03 16.74
N TYR A 82 -15.62 5.89 15.72
CA TYR A 82 -15.50 7.34 15.91
C TYR A 82 -16.85 8.06 16.08
N LEU A 83 -17.96 7.43 15.67
CA LEU A 83 -19.30 7.99 15.81
C LEU A 83 -19.64 8.46 17.24
N PRO A 84 -19.42 7.68 18.32
CA PRO A 84 -19.65 8.16 19.68
C PRO A 84 -18.63 9.21 20.15
N GLU A 85 -17.41 9.23 19.59
CA GLU A 85 -16.40 10.24 19.90
C GLU A 85 -16.76 11.61 19.31
N GLY A 86 -17.67 11.65 18.32
CA GLY A 86 -18.15 12.88 17.67
C GLY A 86 -17.08 13.60 16.85
N ARG A 87 -15.90 13.00 16.69
CA ARG A 87 -14.77 13.56 15.96
C ARG A 87 -13.92 12.46 15.34
N LEU A 88 -13.31 12.79 14.21
CA LEU A 88 -12.26 12.00 13.59
C LEU A 88 -10.89 12.46 14.10
N PRO A 89 -9.81 11.69 13.87
CA PRO A 89 -8.46 12.19 13.99
C PRO A 89 -8.25 13.45 13.15
N ASP A 90 -7.53 14.44 13.66
CA ASP A 90 -7.40 15.76 13.01
C ASP A 90 -6.88 15.68 11.57
N TRP A 91 -6.00 14.71 11.29
CA TRP A 91 -5.44 14.49 9.95
C TRP A 91 -6.47 14.00 8.93
N GLU A 92 -7.54 13.31 9.33
CA GLU A 92 -8.56 12.77 8.40
C GLU A 92 -9.24 13.91 7.64
N VAL A 93 -9.63 14.98 8.35
CA VAL A 93 -10.33 16.13 7.74
C VAL A 93 -9.41 16.86 6.76
N SER A 94 -8.18 17.18 7.19
CA SER A 94 -7.20 17.88 6.34
C SER A 94 -6.82 17.05 5.11
N TYR A 95 -6.66 15.72 5.25
CA TYR A 95 -6.32 14.84 4.13
C TYR A 95 -7.50 14.67 3.16
N MET A 96 -8.73 14.60 3.68
CA MET A 96 -9.93 14.55 2.83
C MET A 96 -10.07 15.80 1.98
N LEU A 97 -9.91 16.98 2.59
CA LEU A 97 -9.94 18.27 1.86
C LEU A 97 -8.82 18.34 0.82
N THR A 98 -7.61 17.93 1.19
CA THR A 98 -6.46 17.89 0.26
C THR A 98 -6.73 16.96 -0.91
N LYS A 99 -7.29 15.77 -0.67
CA LYS A 99 -7.68 14.81 -1.71
C LYS A 99 -8.67 15.43 -2.69
N TYR A 100 -9.73 16.07 -2.20
CA TYR A 100 -10.72 16.73 -3.06
C TYR A 100 -10.15 17.95 -3.78
N TYR A 101 -9.27 18.71 -3.14
CA TYR A 101 -8.57 19.81 -3.79
C TYR A 101 -7.73 19.32 -4.97
N ILE A 102 -6.90 18.29 -4.75
CA ILE A 102 -6.02 17.73 -5.79
C ILE A 102 -6.85 17.22 -6.97
N THR A 103 -7.91 16.44 -6.72
CA THR A 103 -8.70 15.85 -7.81
C THR A 103 -9.52 16.88 -8.59
N THR A 104 -10.07 17.89 -7.91
CA THR A 104 -10.84 18.95 -8.59
C THR A 104 -9.93 19.92 -9.35
N ARG A 105 -8.76 20.30 -8.81
CA ARG A 105 -7.77 21.10 -9.54
C ARG A 105 -7.16 20.38 -10.73
N ALA A 106 -6.87 19.08 -10.59
CA ALA A 106 -6.40 18.29 -11.72
C ALA A 106 -7.44 18.25 -12.86
N LEU A 107 -8.73 18.14 -12.53
CA LEU A 107 -9.81 18.22 -13.52
C LEU A 107 -9.88 19.60 -14.20
N GLU A 108 -9.76 20.68 -13.43
CA GLU A 108 -9.71 22.03 -14.00
C GLU A 108 -8.54 22.16 -14.99
N MET A 109 -7.33 21.73 -14.60
CA MET A 109 -6.16 21.79 -15.48
C MET A 109 -6.35 20.96 -16.76
N ALA A 110 -6.92 19.76 -16.66
CA ALA A 110 -7.22 18.91 -17.81
C ALA A 110 -8.16 19.61 -18.79
N LYS A 111 -9.23 20.24 -18.29
CA LYS A 111 -10.19 21.01 -19.12
C LYS A 111 -9.57 22.23 -19.80
N HIS A 112 -8.57 22.88 -19.18
CA HIS A 112 -7.86 24.01 -19.79
C HIS A 112 -6.76 23.56 -20.77
N SER A 113 -6.43 22.26 -20.77
CA SER A 113 -5.44 21.67 -21.68
C SER A 113 -6.09 21.04 -22.92
N GLU A 114 -7.42 21.03 -23.00
CA GLU A 114 -8.17 20.66 -24.20
C GLU A 114 -8.12 21.82 -25.21
N PRO A 115 -7.72 21.59 -26.47
CA PRO A 115 -7.70 22.61 -27.52
C PRO A 115 -9.11 23.08 -27.93
#